data_AF-A0A399NWC7-F1
#
_entry.id   AF-A0A399NWC7-F1
#
_cell.length_a   1.000
_cell.length_b   1.000
_cell.length_c   1.000
_cell.angle_alpha   90.00
_cell.angle_beta   90.00
_cell.angle_gamma   90.00
#
_symmetry.space_group_name_H-M   'P 1'
#
loop_
_entity.id
_entity.type
_entity.pdbx_description
1 polymer ?
#
loop_
_entity_poly.entity_id
_entity_poly.type
_entity_poly.pdbx_seq_one_letter_code
_entity_poly.pdbx_strand_id
1 'polypeptide(L)' 'MRVTYDAVADAAYVELAGPLGDGEAATTIHSISTPGGRGEVALDFDADGRLLGIEVLHASAVLPAAVLAEAVRIG' A
#
# COMPACT_ATOMS: atom_id res chain seq x y z
N MET A 1 -7.53 -3.55 9.78
CA MET A 1 -6.65 -3.69 8.61
C MET A 1 -7.50 -3.95 7.38
N ARG A 2 -7.29 -3.18 6.31
CA ARG A 2 -8.06 -3.25 5.06
C ARG A 2 -7.09 -3.15 3.90
N VAL A 3 -7.35 -3.88 2.81
CA VAL A 3 -6.55 -3.79 1.59
C VAL A 3 -7.42 -3.21 0.49
N THR A 4 -6.91 -2.20 -0.22
CA THR A 4 -7.46 -1.74 -1.49
C THR A 4 -6.56 -2.15 -2.63
N TYR A 5 -7.14 -2.37 -3.80
CA TYR A 5 -6.38 -2.66 -5.00
C TYR A 5 -6.99 -1.96 -6.22
N ASP A 6 -6.18 -1.13 -6.86
CA ASP A 6 -6.43 -0.56 -8.18
C ASP A 6 -5.74 -1.43 -9.23
N ALA A 7 -6.53 -2.11 -10.05
CA ALA A 7 -6.03 -3.01 -11.09
C ALA A 7 -5.54 -2.27 -12.34
N VAL A 8 -5.96 -1.02 -12.55
CA VAL A 8 -5.49 -0.19 -13.67
C VAL A 8 -4.10 0.34 -13.37
N ALA A 9 -3.86 0.81 -12.15
CA ALA A 9 -2.55 1.24 -11.68
C ALA A 9 -1.63 0.06 -11.29
N ASP A 10 -2.19 -1.14 -11.12
CA ASP A 10 -1.56 -2.29 -10.45
C ASP A 10 -0.91 -1.90 -9.10
N ALA A 11 -1.68 -1.20 -8.28
CA ALA A 11 -1.26 -0.67 -7.00
C ALA A 11 -2.21 -1.09 -5.89
N ALA A 12 -1.66 -1.52 -4.77
CA ALA A 12 -2.43 -1.90 -3.58
C ALA A 12 -2.02 -1.08 -2.37
N TYR A 13 -2.98 -0.80 -1.50
CA TYR A 13 -2.73 -0.13 -0.23
C TYR A 13 -3.19 -1.00 0.92
N VAL A 14 -2.34 -1.19 1.93
CA VAL A 14 -2.64 -1.91 3.16
C VAL A 14 -2.81 -0.91 4.29
N GLU A 15 -4.05 -0.64 4.68
CA GLU A 15 -4.42 0.25 5.79
C GLU A 15 -4.32 -0.50 7.12
N LEU A 16 -3.59 0.02 8.10
CA LEU A 16 -3.45 -0.65 9.40
C LEU A 16 -4.61 -0.33 10.36
N ALA A 17 -5.00 0.94 10.47
CA ALA A 17 -5.95 1.43 11.47
C ALA A 17 -7.35 1.80 10.93
N GLY A 18 -7.52 1.97 9.61
CA GLY A 18 -8.79 2.39 8.99
C GLY A 18 -8.55 3.21 7.72
N PRO A 19 -9.62 3.70 7.07
CA PRO A 19 -9.49 4.54 5.89
C PRO A 19 -8.74 5.81 6.25
N LEU A 20 -7.65 6.08 5.53
CA LEU A 20 -6.85 7.27 5.75
C LEU A 20 -7.54 8.48 5.13
N GLY A 21 -7.66 9.54 5.92
CA GLY A 21 -8.11 10.85 5.43
C GLY A 21 -7.02 11.56 4.64
N ASP A 22 -7.43 12.53 3.82
CA ASP A 22 -6.50 13.41 3.11
C ASP A 22 -5.56 14.11 4.11
N GLY A 23 -4.25 13.97 3.89
CA GLY A 23 -3.22 14.60 4.73
C GLY A 23 -2.90 13.88 6.03
N GLU A 24 -3.45 12.68 6.30
CA GLU A 24 -3.06 11.89 7.49
C GLU A 24 -1.65 11.33 7.39
N ALA A 25 -1.17 11.01 6.18
CA ALA A 25 0.23 10.69 5.93
C ALA A 25 1.09 11.96 5.99
N ALA A 26 1.79 12.15 7.12
CA ALA A 26 2.70 13.28 7.33
C ALA A 26 4.10 13.01 6.75
N THR A 27 4.50 11.74 6.64
CA THR A 27 5.80 11.35 6.08
C THR A 27 5.66 10.03 5.32
N THR A 28 6.20 9.99 4.11
CA THR A 28 6.25 8.78 3.28
C THR A 28 7.71 8.40 3.02
N ILE A 29 8.10 7.20 3.44
CA ILE A 29 9.35 6.57 3.02
C ILE A 29 9.03 5.76 1.77
N HIS A 30 9.52 6.20 0.61
CA HIS A 30 9.18 5.63 -0.69
C HIS A 30 10.39 4.99 -1.40
N SER A 31 10.12 4.38 -2.55
CA SER A 31 11.10 3.72 -3.42
C SER A 31 11.89 2.61 -2.74
N ILE A 32 11.24 1.88 -1.83
CA ILE A 32 11.79 0.67 -1.24
C ILE A 32 11.62 -0.46 -2.26
N SER A 33 12.69 -0.79 -2.98
CA SER A 33 12.64 -1.88 -3.97
C SER A 33 12.39 -3.24 -3.31
N THR A 34 11.49 -4.01 -3.91
CA THR A 34 11.24 -5.40 -3.49
C THR A 34 12.33 -6.34 -4.02
N PRO A 35 12.56 -7.50 -3.37
CA PRO A 35 13.54 -8.47 -3.83
C PRO A 35 13.33 -8.88 -5.30
N GLY A 36 14.41 -8.85 -6.08
CA GLY A 36 14.36 -9.16 -7.49
C GLY A 36 13.72 -8.07 -8.36
N GLY A 37 13.49 -6.87 -7.83
CA GLY A 37 12.98 -5.73 -8.60
C GLY A 37 11.54 -5.91 -9.09
N ARG A 38 10.71 -6.64 -8.33
CA ARG A 38 9.33 -6.97 -8.73
C ARG A 38 8.37 -5.80 -8.65
N GLY A 39 8.76 -4.74 -7.95
CA GLY A 39 7.92 -3.60 -7.61
C GLY A 39 8.56 -2.80 -6.48
N GLU A 40 7.80 -1.83 -5.98
CA GLU A 40 8.23 -0.89 -4.95
C GLU A 40 7.21 -0.84 -3.82
N VAL A 41 7.71 -0.54 -2.62
CA VAL A 41 6.90 -0.33 -1.43
C VAL A 41 7.14 1.10 -0.93
N ALA A 42 6.07 1.74 -0.45
CA ALA A 42 6.15 2.94 0.36
C ALA A 42 5.49 2.72 1.72
N LEU A 43 6.01 3.38 2.74
CA LEU A 43 5.53 3.34 4.11
C LEU A 43 5.07 4.74 4.52
N ASP A 44 3.81 4.86 4.92
CA ASP A 44 3.23 6.13 5.35
C ASP A 44 3.17 6.21 6.87
N PHE A 45 3.58 7.34 7.41
CA PHE A 45 3.61 7.62 8.84
C PHE A 45 2.79 8.86 9.19
N ASP A 46 2.16 8.82 10.36
CA ASP A 46 1.53 10.00 10.97
C ASP A 46 2.57 11.00 11.48
N ALA A 47 2.11 12.17 11.95
CA ALA A 47 2.97 13.22 12.48
C ALA A 47 3.75 12.81 13.76
N ASP A 48 3.31 11.77 14.45
CA ASP A 48 3.97 11.21 15.63
C ASP A 48 4.94 10.06 15.27
N GLY A 49 5.08 9.73 13.99
CA GLY A 49 5.96 8.66 13.50
C GLY A 49 5.37 7.25 13.63
N ARG A 50 4.04 7.10 13.75
CA ARG A 50 3.38 5.78 13.72
C ARG A 50 3.04 5.38 12.29
N LEU A 51 3.26 4.10 11.98
CA LEU A 51 2.94 3.54 10.66
C LEU A 51 1.43 3.50 10.45
N LEU A 52 0.96 4.11 9.37
CA LEU A 52 -0.45 4.20 8.96
C LEU A 52 -0.80 3.11 7.95
N GLY A 53 0.08 2.89 6.99
CA GLY A 53 -0.16 1.94 5.92
C GLY A 53 1.04 1.71 5.02
N ILE A 54 0.82 0.85 4.03
CA ILE A 54 1.83 0.37 3.10
C ILE A 54 1.25 0.46 1.69
N GLU A 55 1.88 1.26 0.84
CA GLU A 55 1.60 1.26 -0.59
C GLU A 55 2.50 0.24 -1.29
N VAL A 56 1.95 -0.52 -2.23
CA VAL A 56 2.67 -1.51 -3.03
C VAL A 56 2.39 -1.26 -4.51
N LEU A 57 3.43 -0.92 -5.25
CA LEU A 57 3.41 -0.78 -6.71
C LEU A 57 3.80 -2.09 -7.39
N HIS A 58 3.20 -2.37 -8.55
CA HIS A 58 3.25 -3.69 -9.19
C HIS A 58 2.69 -4.77 -8.26
N ALA A 59 1.55 -4.48 -7.63
CA ALA A 59 0.98 -5.27 -6.56
C ALA A 59 0.72 -6.72 -6.98
N SER A 60 0.31 -6.95 -8.23
CA SER A 60 0.12 -8.30 -8.80
C SER A 60 1.40 -9.16 -8.81
N ALA A 61 2.58 -8.54 -8.85
CA ALA A 61 3.88 -9.21 -8.86
C ALA A 61 4.51 -9.33 -7.46
N VAL A 62 4.10 -8.46 -6.53
CA VAL A 62 4.67 -8.36 -5.17
C VAL A 62 3.82 -9.11 -4.13
N LEU A 63 2.50 -8.97 -4.19
CA LEU A 63 1.59 -9.55 -3.19
C LEU A 63 1.08 -10.94 -3.60
N PRO A 64 0.81 -11.83 -2.63
CA PRO A 64 0.12 -13.08 -2.91
C PRO A 64 -1.24 -12.83 -3.57
N ALA A 65 -1.59 -13.60 -4.59
CA ALA A 65 -2.86 -13.44 -5.31
C ALA A 65 -4.09 -13.52 -4.39
N ALA A 66 -4.02 -14.30 -3.30
CA ALA A 66 -5.09 -14.38 -2.31
C ALA A 66 -5.36 -13.02 -1.62
N VAL A 67 -4.32 -12.24 -1.35
CA VAL A 67 -4.48 -10.89 -0.75
C VAL A 67 -5.22 -9.96 -1.72
N LEU A 68 -4.89 -10.01 -3.01
CA LEU A 68 -5.55 -9.19 -4.04
C LEU A 68 -6.97 -9.67 -4.38
N ALA A 69 -7.27 -10.94 -4.11
CA ALA A 69 -8.61 -11.50 -4.27
C ALA A 69 -9.57 -11.01 -3.16
N GLU A 70 -9.05 -10.78 -1.96
CA GLU A 70 -9.82 -10.28 -0.80
C GLU A 70 -9.82 -8.74 -0.70
N ALA A 71 -8.96 -8.07 -1.47
CA ALA A 71 -8.87 -6.61 -1.49
C ALA A 71 -10.13 -5.94 -2.05
N VAL A 72 -10.48 -4.79 -1.48
CA VAL A 72 -11.53 -3.94 -2.02
C VAL A 72 -11.02 -3.29 -3.31
N ARG A 73 -11.75 -3.49 -4.39
CA ARG A 73 -11.41 -2.85 -5.68
C ARG A 73 -11.77 -1.38 -5.65
N ILE A 74 -10.81 -0.56 -6.08
CA ILE A 74 -10.97 0.87 -6.28
C ILE A 74 -10.50 1.19 -7.70
N GLY A 75 -11.31 1.93 -8.48
CA GLY A 75 -11.11 2.10 -9.91
C GLY A 75 -12.13 1.35 -10.77
#